data_AF-A0A5C8Q5G3-F1
#
_entry.id   AF-A0A5C8Q5G3-F1
#
_cell.length_a   1.000
_cell.length_b   1.000
_cell.length_c   1.000
_cell.angle_alpha   90.00
_cell.angle_beta   90.00
_cell.angle_gamma   90.00
#
_symmetry.space_group_name_H-M   'P 1'
#
loop_
_entity.id
_entity.type
_entity.pdbx_description
1 polymer ?
#
loop_
_entity_poly.entity_id
_entity_poly.type
_entity_poly.pdbx_seq_one_letter_code
_entity_poly.pdbx_strand_id
1 'polypeptide(L)'
;MPRAALFHAAAVNRSLVVRTLVVTGLLWIVSTPVPAAADVCVSAWTGPGGAGAVVVIGDGPCWPSPPPSPPPPPEPPPEPPPPPPPPPPSPEPPPEPSPPPPRPEPEPEPPAVAEPVPVPPPVAPPSVRPAADPPPPPPSPAAPSPAPEPSPPPKADPPEVRVLPAYKTPARRQPTNSTSVVMLMLLLTAPAVLAAAILRPRSR
;
A
#
# COMPACT_ATOMS: atom_id res chain seq x y z
N MET A 1 -56.08 -51.92 -43.95
CA MET A 1 -55.59 -50.88 -43.04
C MET A 1 -54.16 -50.47 -43.41
N PRO A 2 -53.92 -49.42 -44.25
CA PRO A 2 -52.55 -48.88 -44.39
C PRO A 2 -52.43 -47.35 -44.34
N ARG A 3 -53.53 -46.60 -44.21
CA ARG A 3 -53.50 -45.12 -44.30
C ARG A 3 -52.89 -44.43 -43.07
N ALA A 4 -52.96 -45.02 -41.88
CA ALA A 4 -52.44 -44.41 -40.65
C ALA A 4 -50.91 -44.38 -40.56
N ALA A 5 -50.21 -45.34 -41.17
CA ALA A 5 -48.75 -45.43 -41.12
C ALA A 5 -48.06 -44.35 -41.98
N LEU A 6 -48.66 -43.98 -43.12
CA LEU A 6 -48.16 -42.92 -44.00
C LEU A 6 -48.30 -41.53 -43.38
N PHE A 7 -49.39 -41.27 -42.64
CA PHE A 7 -49.55 -40.01 -41.92
C PHE A 7 -48.61 -39.89 -40.72
N HIS A 8 -48.30 -40.97 -40.02
CA HIS A 8 -47.29 -40.95 -38.96
C HIS A 8 -45.87 -40.76 -39.52
N ALA A 9 -45.51 -41.41 -40.64
CA ALA A 9 -44.23 -41.17 -41.29
C ALA A 9 -44.09 -39.73 -41.81
N ALA A 10 -45.17 -39.17 -42.38
CA ALA A 10 -45.20 -37.77 -42.83
C ALA A 10 -45.16 -36.76 -41.66
N ALA A 11 -45.83 -37.05 -40.53
CA ALA A 11 -45.83 -36.20 -39.35
C ALA A 11 -44.50 -36.25 -38.58
N VAL A 12 -43.85 -37.43 -38.50
CA VAL A 12 -42.51 -37.58 -37.92
C VAL A 12 -41.47 -36.89 -38.78
N ASN A 13 -41.56 -37.01 -40.12
CA ASN A 13 -40.73 -36.23 -41.03
C ASN A 13 -41.00 -34.73 -40.89
N ARG A 14 -42.25 -34.30 -40.72
CA ARG A 14 -42.58 -32.88 -40.51
C ARG A 14 -42.02 -32.35 -39.19
N SER A 15 -42.05 -33.15 -38.12
CA SER A 15 -41.44 -32.79 -36.83
C SER A 15 -39.91 -32.72 -36.91
N LEU A 16 -39.27 -33.68 -37.60
CA LEU A 16 -37.83 -33.65 -37.87
C LEU A 16 -37.43 -32.47 -38.76
N VAL A 17 -38.22 -32.16 -39.79
CA VAL A 17 -37.99 -31.00 -40.67
C VAL A 17 -38.18 -29.69 -39.91
N VAL A 18 -39.20 -29.57 -39.06
CA VAL A 18 -39.39 -28.37 -38.23
C VAL A 18 -38.25 -28.23 -37.21
N ARG A 19 -37.83 -29.32 -36.56
CA ARG A 19 -36.70 -29.30 -35.60
C ARG A 19 -35.39 -28.93 -36.28
N THR A 20 -35.10 -29.50 -37.46
CA THR A 20 -33.89 -29.15 -38.23
C THR A 20 -33.94 -27.69 -38.68
N LEU A 21 -35.07 -27.20 -39.18
CA LEU A 21 -35.23 -25.77 -39.52
C LEU A 21 -35.06 -24.85 -38.30
N VAL A 22 -35.59 -25.23 -37.12
CA VAL A 22 -35.40 -24.46 -35.89
C VAL A 22 -33.93 -24.48 -35.45
N VAL A 23 -33.26 -25.63 -35.48
CA VAL A 23 -31.85 -25.76 -35.11
C VAL A 23 -30.96 -25.00 -36.10
N THR A 24 -31.20 -25.14 -37.40
CA THR A 24 -30.47 -24.38 -38.42
C THR A 24 -30.74 -22.89 -38.30
N GLY A 25 -31.97 -22.48 -37.99
CA GLY A 25 -32.32 -21.08 -37.73
C GLY A 25 -31.63 -20.53 -36.48
N LEU A 26 -31.60 -21.29 -35.37
CA LEU A 26 -30.86 -20.92 -34.16
C LEU A 26 -29.35 -20.85 -34.42
N LEU A 27 -28.80 -21.83 -35.16
CA LEU A 27 -27.40 -21.83 -35.52
C LEU A 27 -27.06 -20.65 -36.43
N TRP A 28 -27.97 -20.26 -37.32
CA TRP A 28 -27.85 -19.05 -38.13
C TRP A 28 -27.89 -17.79 -37.26
N ILE A 29 -28.83 -17.68 -36.32
CA ILE A 29 -28.95 -16.52 -35.41
C ILE A 29 -27.71 -16.40 -34.51
N VAL A 30 -27.15 -17.52 -34.06
CA VAL A 30 -25.91 -17.54 -33.26
C VAL A 30 -24.66 -17.29 -34.12
N SER A 31 -24.67 -17.72 -35.39
CA SER A 31 -23.54 -17.54 -36.30
C SER A 31 -23.54 -16.20 -37.01
N THR A 32 -24.67 -15.50 -37.11
CA THR A 32 -24.66 -14.10 -37.54
C THR A 32 -23.96 -13.31 -36.45
N PRO A 33 -22.74 -12.80 -36.69
CA PRO A 33 -22.15 -11.86 -35.75
C PRO A 33 -23.14 -10.70 -35.69
N VAL A 34 -23.74 -10.49 -34.51
CA VAL A 34 -24.41 -9.23 -34.22
C VAL A 34 -23.41 -8.17 -34.62
N PRO A 35 -23.72 -7.28 -35.58
CA PRO A 35 -22.84 -6.16 -35.81
C PRO A 35 -22.83 -5.44 -34.48
N ALA A 36 -21.72 -5.56 -33.76
CA ALA A 36 -21.42 -4.65 -32.68
C ALA A 36 -21.42 -3.29 -33.37
N ALA A 37 -22.56 -2.59 -33.29
CA ALA A 37 -22.55 -1.15 -33.43
C ALA A 37 -21.46 -0.72 -32.45
N ALA A 38 -20.39 -0.17 -33.01
CA ALA A 38 -19.09 0.00 -32.36
C ALA A 38 -19.12 1.15 -31.35
N ASP A 39 -20.24 1.32 -30.66
CA ASP A 39 -20.48 2.43 -29.74
C ASP A 39 -19.84 2.16 -28.38
N VAL A 40 -19.10 1.04 -28.22
CA VAL A 40 -18.42 0.67 -26.97
C VAL A 40 -16.95 0.34 -27.25
N CYS A 41 -16.10 1.35 -27.18
CA CYS A 41 -14.65 1.17 -27.23
C CYS A 41 -14.15 0.85 -25.82
N VAL A 42 -13.70 -0.39 -25.60
CA VAL A 42 -13.00 -0.78 -24.36
C VAL A 42 -11.50 -0.61 -24.58
N SER A 43 -10.90 0.38 -23.92
CA SER A 43 -9.44 0.57 -23.94
C SER A 43 -8.87 0.26 -22.57
N ALA A 44 -7.95 -0.69 -22.52
CA ALA A 44 -7.14 -0.99 -21.34
C ALA A 44 -5.71 -0.48 -21.57
N TRP A 45 -5.15 0.22 -20.59
CA TRP A 45 -3.76 0.66 -20.60
C TRP A 45 -3.06 0.20 -19.32
N THR A 46 -1.82 -0.28 -19.47
CA THR A 46 -0.94 -0.66 -18.38
C THR A 46 0.29 0.24 -18.42
N GLY A 47 0.38 1.18 -17.49
CA GLY A 47 1.52 2.08 -17.36
C GLY A 47 2.34 1.81 -16.09
N PRO A 48 3.52 2.45 -15.94
CA PRO A 48 4.35 2.32 -14.75
C PRO A 48 3.65 2.68 -13.42
N GLY A 49 2.54 3.43 -13.49
CA GLY A 49 1.69 3.77 -12.35
C GLY A 49 0.48 2.84 -12.11
N GLY A 50 0.34 1.74 -12.86
CA GLY A 50 -0.75 0.77 -12.71
C GLY A 50 -1.59 0.55 -13.96
N ALA A 51 -2.56 -0.37 -13.86
CA ALA A 51 -3.51 -0.70 -14.92
C ALA A 51 -4.80 0.11 -14.79
N GLY A 52 -5.23 0.74 -15.89
CA GLY A 52 -6.48 1.47 -16.00
C GLY A 52 -7.29 1.00 -17.20
N ALA A 53 -8.61 0.87 -17.05
CA ALA A 53 -9.52 0.56 -18.14
C ALA A 53 -10.54 1.68 -18.26
N VAL A 54 -10.73 2.20 -19.48
CA VAL A 54 -11.73 3.21 -19.80
C VAL A 54 -12.66 2.63 -20.85
N VAL A 55 -13.95 2.67 -20.53
CA VAL A 55 -15.02 2.33 -21.48
C VAL A 55 -15.55 3.65 -22.01
N VAL A 56 -15.38 3.88 -23.31
CA VAL A 56 -15.92 5.05 -24.00
C VAL A 56 -17.18 4.61 -24.74
N ILE A 57 -18.31 5.23 -24.39
CA ILE A 57 -19.59 5.02 -25.08
C ILE A 57 -19.85 6.24 -25.96
N GLY A 58 -19.90 6.04 -27.28
CA GLY A 58 -20.21 7.12 -28.23
C GLY A 58 -20.01 6.73 -29.70
N ASP A 59 -20.76 7.36 -30.59
CA ASP A 59 -20.83 7.09 -32.05
C ASP A 59 -19.57 7.57 -32.84
N GLY A 60 -18.42 7.70 -32.17
CA GLY A 60 -17.18 8.22 -32.74
C GLY A 60 -16.13 7.14 -33.02
N PRO A 61 -15.22 7.35 -33.98
CA PRO A 61 -14.13 6.40 -34.22
C PRO A 61 -13.32 6.16 -32.94
N CYS A 62 -13.10 4.88 -32.58
CA CYS A 62 -12.31 4.42 -31.43
C CYS A 62 -10.82 4.80 -31.55
N TRP A 63 -10.50 6.09 -31.58
CA TRP A 63 -9.14 6.57 -31.44
C TRP A 63 -8.96 7.09 -30.01
N PRO A 64 -7.95 6.61 -29.27
CA PRO A 64 -7.60 7.26 -28.02
C PRO A 64 -7.16 8.69 -28.36
N SER A 65 -7.91 9.68 -27.89
CA SER A 65 -7.44 11.06 -27.92
C SER A 65 -6.05 11.09 -27.26
N PRO A 66 -5.07 11.79 -27.86
CA PRO A 66 -3.77 11.92 -27.24
C PRO A 66 -3.95 12.48 -25.83
N PRO A 67 -3.15 12.02 -24.85
CA PRO A 67 -3.22 12.56 -23.50
C PRO A 67 -3.04 14.08 -23.56
N PRO A 68 -3.73 14.85 -22.70
CA PRO A 68 -3.53 16.29 -22.65
C PRO A 68 -2.04 16.58 -22.46
N SER A 69 -1.52 17.55 -23.21
CA SER A 69 -0.15 18.01 -23.03
C SER A 69 0.05 18.39 -21.56
N PRO A 70 1.19 18.01 -20.94
CA PRO A 70 1.47 18.41 -19.58
C PRO A 70 1.42 19.94 -19.48
N PRO A 71 0.94 20.49 -18.34
CA PRO A 71 0.99 21.93 -18.13
C PRO A 71 2.44 22.40 -18.26
N PRO A 72 2.66 23.64 -18.75
CA PRO A 72 4.01 24.21 -18.76
C PRO A 72 4.60 24.15 -17.35
N PRO A 73 5.92 23.93 -17.22
CA PRO A 73 6.57 23.97 -15.93
C PRO A 73 6.27 25.33 -15.28
N PRO A 74 6.08 25.37 -13.94
CA PRO A 74 5.94 26.63 -13.24
C PRO A 74 7.16 27.52 -13.54
N GLU A 75 6.92 28.83 -13.70
CA GLU A 75 8.02 29.78 -13.81
C GLU A 75 8.93 29.65 -12.58
N PRO A 76 10.25 29.72 -12.77
CA PRO A 76 11.18 29.72 -11.65
C PRO A 76 10.84 30.89 -10.71
N PRO A 77 10.93 30.68 -9.39
CA PRO A 77 10.74 31.79 -8.45
C PRO A 77 11.72 32.92 -8.78
N PRO A 78 11.31 34.19 -8.59
CA PRO A 78 12.21 35.31 -8.77
C PRO A 78 13.44 35.12 -7.88
N GLU A 79 14.61 35.49 -8.40
CA GLU A 79 15.84 35.45 -7.62
C GLU A 79 15.65 36.29 -6.34
N PRO A 80 16.12 35.80 -5.18
CA PRO A 80 16.06 36.58 -3.96
C PRO A 80 16.86 37.88 -4.14
N PRO A 81 16.39 38.99 -3.54
CA PRO A 81 17.13 40.24 -3.60
C PRO A 81 18.54 40.04 -3.02
N PRO A 82 19.54 40.78 -3.52
CA PRO A 82 20.89 40.71 -2.96
C PRO A 82 20.85 41.03 -1.47
N PRO A 83 21.70 40.38 -0.66
CA PRO A 83 21.77 40.67 0.77
C PRO A 83 22.11 42.15 0.98
N PRO A 84 21.60 42.78 2.05
CA PRO A 84 21.97 44.13 2.39
C PRO A 84 23.49 44.23 2.58
N PRO A 85 24.11 45.37 2.25
CA PRO A 85 25.53 45.57 2.49
C PRO A 85 25.84 45.36 3.97
N PRO A 86 27.03 44.84 4.31
CA PRO A 86 27.44 44.69 5.69
C PRO A 86 27.41 46.05 6.41
N PRO A 87 27.05 46.08 7.69
CA PRO A 87 27.12 47.30 8.47
C PRO A 87 28.56 47.84 8.46
N PRO A 88 28.73 49.18 8.54
CA PRO A 88 30.07 49.75 8.64
C PRO A 88 30.79 49.18 9.88
N PRO A 89 32.13 49.02 9.82
CA PRO A 89 32.89 48.57 10.97
C PRO A 89 32.63 49.50 12.16
N SER A 90 32.41 48.90 13.33
CA SER A 90 32.27 49.66 14.56
C SER A 90 33.57 50.45 14.79
N PRO A 91 33.49 51.74 15.21
CA PRO A 91 34.68 52.50 15.54
C PRO A 91 35.52 51.75 16.59
N GLU A 92 36.84 51.78 16.43
CA GLU A 92 37.75 51.21 17.43
C GLU A 92 37.49 51.85 18.80
N PRO A 93 37.45 51.04 19.87
CA PRO A 93 37.34 51.58 21.21
C PRO A 93 38.53 52.51 21.48
N PRO A 94 38.32 53.61 22.24
CA PRO A 94 39.41 54.47 22.62
C PRO A 94 40.49 53.65 23.37
N PRO A 95 41.77 53.99 23.21
CA PRO A 95 42.84 53.30 23.91
C PRO A 95 42.59 53.33 25.42
N GLU A 96 42.76 52.18 26.08
CA GLU A 96 42.66 52.09 27.54
C GLU A 96 43.65 53.05 28.20
N PRO A 97 43.25 53.73 29.28
CA PRO A 97 44.16 54.54 30.07
C PRO A 97 45.33 53.68 30.58
N SER A 98 46.56 54.19 30.46
CA SER A 98 47.72 53.51 31.04
C SER A 98 47.50 53.23 32.53
N PRO A 99 47.81 52.01 33.01
CA PRO A 99 47.66 51.69 34.42
C PRO A 99 48.55 52.60 35.27
N PRO A 100 48.08 52.97 36.48
CA PRO A 100 48.89 53.73 37.41
C PRO A 100 50.16 52.94 37.78
N PRO A 101 51.28 53.62 38.08
CA PRO A 101 52.52 52.96 38.46
C PRO A 101 52.30 52.04 39.66
N PRO A 102 52.93 50.85 39.68
CA PRO A 102 52.78 49.91 40.78
C PRO A 102 53.26 50.53 42.10
N ARG A 103 52.51 50.26 43.16
CA ARG A 103 52.88 50.66 44.53
C ARG A 103 54.13 49.89 44.96
N PRO A 104 55.09 50.52 45.66
CA PRO A 104 56.26 49.82 46.18
C PRO A 104 55.87 48.61 47.03
N GLU A 105 56.50 47.47 46.78
CA GLU A 105 56.29 46.21 47.49
C GLU A 105 56.74 46.34 48.96
N PRO A 106 55.91 45.96 49.95
CA PRO A 106 56.33 45.90 51.34
C PRO A 106 57.34 44.76 51.57
N GLU A 107 58.30 45.03 52.46
CA GLU A 107 59.43 44.16 52.79
C GLU A 107 58.96 42.83 53.40
N PRO A 108 59.50 41.66 52.98
CA PRO A 108 59.02 40.36 53.43
C PRO A 108 59.35 40.07 54.90
N GLU A 109 58.35 39.61 55.65
CA GLU A 109 58.51 39.10 57.02
C GLU A 109 59.21 37.72 57.05
N PRO A 110 59.99 37.42 58.11
CA PRO A 110 60.78 36.21 58.22
C PRO A 110 59.94 34.93 58.41
N PRO A 111 60.39 33.77 57.88
CA PRO A 111 59.61 32.54 57.90
C PRO A 111 59.54 31.89 59.29
N ALA A 112 58.33 31.47 59.68
CA ALA A 112 58.07 30.63 60.84
C ALA A 112 58.38 29.15 60.56
N VAL A 113 58.95 28.47 61.55
CA VAL A 113 59.40 27.07 61.53
C VAL A 113 58.19 26.12 61.46
N ALA A 114 58.22 25.15 60.53
CA ALA A 114 57.18 24.14 60.36
C ALA A 114 57.34 22.96 61.35
N GLU A 115 56.23 22.53 61.96
CA GLU A 115 56.15 21.29 62.75
C GLU A 115 55.98 20.04 61.85
N PRO A 116 56.53 18.88 62.23
CA PRO A 116 56.44 17.65 61.44
C PRO A 116 55.11 16.89 61.63
N VAL A 117 54.55 16.43 60.51
CA VAL A 117 53.29 15.65 60.43
C VAL A 117 53.56 14.16 60.75
N PRO A 118 52.70 13.46 61.53
CA PRO A 118 52.88 12.04 61.86
C PRO A 118 52.51 11.08 60.71
N VAL A 119 53.22 9.96 60.63
CA VAL A 119 53.12 8.90 59.60
C VAL A 119 51.97 7.93 59.91
N PRO A 120 51.15 7.51 58.92
CA PRO A 120 50.08 6.53 59.14
C PRO A 120 50.58 5.08 59.28
N PRO A 121 49.84 4.20 59.99
CA PRO A 121 50.22 2.80 60.20
C PRO A 121 49.94 1.89 58.98
N PRO A 122 50.64 0.74 58.87
CA PRO A 122 50.56 -0.16 57.72
C PRO A 122 49.29 -1.03 57.68
N VAL A 123 48.81 -1.29 56.47
CA VAL A 123 47.59 -2.07 56.15
C VAL A 123 47.88 -3.58 56.17
N ALA A 124 46.98 -4.37 56.78
CA ALA A 124 47.07 -5.82 56.86
C ALA A 124 46.65 -6.55 55.55
N PRO A 125 47.22 -7.73 55.24
CA PRO A 125 46.88 -8.49 54.03
C PRO A 125 45.54 -9.26 54.15
N PRO A 126 44.85 -9.53 53.03
CA PRO A 126 43.57 -10.25 53.05
C PRO A 126 43.76 -11.77 53.24
N SER A 127 42.82 -12.37 53.99
CA SER A 127 42.77 -13.81 54.26
C SER A 127 41.91 -14.53 53.21
N VAL A 128 42.43 -15.58 52.59
CA VAL A 128 41.74 -16.37 51.56
C VAL A 128 40.83 -17.42 52.23
N ARG A 129 39.54 -17.41 51.92
CA ARG A 129 38.55 -18.37 52.44
C ARG A 129 38.50 -19.63 51.55
N PRO A 130 38.48 -20.85 52.12
CA PRO A 130 38.30 -22.09 51.36
C PRO A 130 36.93 -22.17 50.68
N ALA A 131 36.90 -22.73 49.46
CA ALA A 131 35.69 -22.93 48.67
C ALA A 131 34.79 -23.99 49.32
N ALA A 132 33.49 -23.69 49.45
CA ALA A 132 32.47 -24.64 49.88
C ALA A 132 32.06 -25.56 48.72
N ASP A 133 31.73 -26.81 49.03
CA ASP A 133 31.18 -27.78 48.08
C ASP A 133 29.87 -27.28 47.45
N PRO A 134 29.59 -27.62 46.17
CA PRO A 134 28.37 -27.19 45.49
C PRO A 134 27.12 -27.85 46.10
N PRO A 135 26.03 -27.10 46.27
CA PRO A 135 24.76 -27.66 46.74
C PRO A 135 24.15 -28.62 45.69
N PRO A 136 23.28 -29.57 46.10
CA PRO A 136 22.56 -30.42 45.18
C PRO A 136 21.68 -29.57 44.23
N PRO A 137 21.42 -30.05 43.00
CA PRO A 137 20.63 -29.30 42.04
C PRO A 137 19.19 -29.10 42.55
N PRO A 138 18.60 -27.91 42.38
CA PRO A 138 17.24 -27.63 42.80
C PRO A 138 16.22 -28.45 41.98
N PRO A 139 15.02 -28.73 42.52
CA PRO A 139 13.93 -29.30 41.74
C PRO A 139 13.62 -28.39 40.53
N SER A 140 13.26 -29.00 39.39
CA SER A 140 12.94 -28.26 38.17
C SER A 140 11.84 -27.22 38.45
N PRO A 141 12.05 -25.94 38.06
CA PRO A 141 11.04 -24.90 38.23
C PRO A 141 9.75 -25.27 37.50
N ALA A 142 8.60 -25.05 38.14
CA ALA A 142 7.34 -24.96 37.42
C ALA A 142 7.48 -23.89 36.32
N ALA A 143 6.91 -24.16 35.15
CA ALA A 143 7.00 -23.26 34.00
C ALA A 143 6.61 -21.82 34.42
N PRO A 144 7.40 -20.80 34.04
CA PRO A 144 7.08 -19.43 34.39
C PRO A 144 5.74 -19.03 33.76
N SER A 145 4.91 -18.33 34.53
CA SER A 145 3.79 -17.58 33.94
C SER A 145 4.33 -16.63 32.86
N PRO A 146 3.57 -16.40 31.77
CA PRO A 146 3.99 -15.51 30.70
C PRO A 146 4.34 -14.14 31.29
N ALA A 147 5.53 -13.63 30.91
CA ALA A 147 6.00 -12.33 31.33
C ALA A 147 5.01 -11.24 30.90
N PRO A 148 4.79 -10.19 31.71
CA PRO A 148 4.04 -9.03 31.25
C PRO A 148 4.72 -8.42 30.03
N GLU A 149 3.90 -8.08 29.04
CA GLU A 149 4.31 -7.54 27.75
C GLU A 149 5.19 -6.29 27.94
N PRO A 150 6.29 -6.13 27.19
CA PRO A 150 7.15 -4.95 27.30
C PRO A 150 6.36 -3.67 27.07
N SER A 151 6.54 -2.67 27.94
CA SER A 151 6.01 -1.33 27.71
C SER A 151 6.48 -0.79 26.35
N PRO A 152 5.61 -0.08 25.60
CA PRO A 152 5.96 0.44 24.29
C PRO A 152 7.13 1.42 24.38
N PRO A 153 7.98 1.50 23.33
CA PRO A 153 9.09 2.44 23.30
C PRO A 153 8.59 3.89 23.40
N PRO A 154 9.42 4.82 23.93
CA PRO A 154 9.11 6.24 23.90
C PRO A 154 8.85 6.68 22.46
N LYS A 155 7.77 7.45 22.30
CA LYS A 155 7.27 7.91 21.01
C LYS A 155 8.36 8.76 20.35
N ALA A 156 8.94 8.25 19.26
CA ALA A 156 9.81 9.04 18.41
C ALA A 156 9.06 10.30 17.98
N ASP A 157 9.75 11.45 17.96
CA ASP A 157 9.20 12.68 17.41
C ASP A 157 8.67 12.42 16.00
N PRO A 158 7.50 12.97 15.64
CA PRO A 158 6.91 12.72 14.34
C PRO A 158 7.90 13.17 13.25
N PRO A 159 8.21 12.35 12.24
CA PRO A 159 8.85 12.89 11.05
C PRO A 159 7.94 13.98 10.52
N GLU A 160 8.50 15.17 10.30
CA GLU A 160 7.81 16.32 9.74
C GLU A 160 6.96 15.85 8.56
N VAL A 161 5.64 15.81 8.78
CA VAL A 161 4.69 15.24 7.83
C VAL A 161 4.63 16.23 6.69
N ARG A 162 5.46 15.99 5.67
CA ARG A 162 5.24 16.60 4.36
C ARG A 162 3.85 16.17 3.93
N VAL A 163 2.94 17.14 3.92
CA VAL A 163 1.55 16.97 3.48
C VAL A 163 1.59 16.52 2.04
N LEU A 164 1.57 15.21 1.82
CA LEU A 164 1.31 14.65 0.50
C LEU A 164 -0.13 15.06 0.14
N PRO A 165 -0.38 15.52 -1.10
CA PRO A 165 -1.74 15.81 -1.51
C PRO A 165 -2.57 14.55 -1.30
N ALA A 166 -3.70 14.72 -0.60
CA ALA A 166 -4.62 13.63 -0.30
C ALA A 166 -5.00 12.93 -1.60
N TYR A 167 -4.44 11.74 -1.82
CA TYR A 167 -4.75 10.92 -2.96
C TYR A 167 -6.23 10.55 -2.86
N LYS A 168 -7.05 11.13 -3.75
CA LYS A 168 -8.47 10.79 -3.82
C LYS A 168 -8.58 9.38 -4.39
N THR A 169 -8.98 8.43 -3.56
CA THR A 169 -9.30 7.08 -4.00
C THR A 169 -10.40 7.17 -5.04
N PRO A 170 -10.20 6.66 -6.28
CA PRO A 170 -11.25 6.67 -7.28
C PRO A 170 -12.45 5.88 -6.75
N ALA A 171 -13.63 6.49 -6.76
CA ALA A 171 -14.86 5.86 -6.35
C ALA A 171 -15.11 4.64 -7.26
N ARG A 172 -14.88 3.44 -6.73
CA ARG A 172 -15.18 2.20 -7.44
C ARG A 172 -16.70 2.16 -7.64
N ARG A 173 -17.16 2.37 -8.88
CA ARG A 173 -18.56 2.11 -9.23
C ARG A 173 -18.84 0.64 -9.00
N GLN A 174 -19.72 0.36 -8.06
CA GLN A 174 -20.25 -0.97 -7.86
C GLN A 174 -21.14 -1.29 -9.07
N PRO A 175 -20.95 -2.44 -9.75
CA PRO A 175 -21.81 -2.81 -10.85
C PRO A 175 -23.25 -2.91 -10.34
N THR A 176 -24.11 -1.98 -10.76
CA THR A 176 -25.48 -1.81 -10.25
C THR A 176 -26.43 -2.94 -10.65
N ASN A 177 -26.03 -3.81 -11.57
CA ASN A 177 -26.94 -4.80 -12.15
C ASN A 177 -26.29 -6.19 -12.17
N SER A 178 -26.26 -6.87 -11.03
CA SER A 178 -25.98 -8.30 -11.01
C SER A 178 -27.23 -9.04 -11.51
N THR A 179 -27.29 -9.31 -12.81
CA THR A 179 -28.14 -10.39 -13.30
C THR A 179 -27.78 -11.63 -12.48
N SER A 180 -28.72 -12.11 -11.65
CA SER A 180 -28.47 -13.22 -10.72
C SER A 180 -27.76 -14.34 -11.46
N VAL A 181 -26.63 -14.80 -10.93
CA VAL A 181 -25.84 -15.90 -11.53
C VAL A 181 -26.73 -17.12 -11.79
N VAL A 182 -27.74 -17.33 -10.95
CA VAL A 182 -28.75 -18.37 -11.12
C VAL A 182 -29.61 -18.11 -12.36
N MET A 183 -30.03 -16.87 -12.59
CA MET A 183 -30.78 -16.49 -13.80
C MET A 183 -29.93 -16.71 -15.05
N LEU A 184 -28.64 -16.33 -15.02
CA LEU A 184 -27.70 -16.57 -16.12
C LEU A 184 -27.54 -18.07 -16.39
N MET A 185 -27.33 -18.86 -15.33
CA MET A 185 -27.18 -20.31 -15.44
C MET A 185 -28.46 -20.98 -15.95
N LEU A 186 -29.63 -20.52 -15.50
CA LEU A 186 -30.92 -20.99 -16.03
C LEU A 186 -31.06 -20.64 -17.52
N LEU A 187 -30.73 -19.42 -17.92
CA LEU A 187 -30.83 -19.01 -19.32
C LEU A 187 -29.93 -19.85 -20.23
N LEU A 188 -28.74 -20.22 -19.75
CA LEU A 188 -27.81 -21.09 -20.48
C LEU A 188 -28.25 -22.55 -20.51
N THR A 189 -28.73 -23.10 -19.39
CA THR A 189 -28.94 -24.56 -19.24
C THR A 189 -30.37 -25.02 -19.50
N ALA A 190 -31.37 -24.17 -19.28
CA ALA A 190 -32.78 -24.53 -19.45
C ALA A 190 -33.11 -25.01 -20.88
N PRO A 191 -32.59 -24.42 -21.98
CA PRO A 191 -32.87 -24.91 -23.32
C PRO A 191 -32.38 -26.34 -23.55
N ALA A 192 -31.20 -26.67 -23.01
CA ALA A 192 -30.62 -28.01 -23.13
C ALA A 192 -31.45 -29.05 -22.35
N VAL A 193 -31.90 -28.70 -21.14
CA VAL A 193 -32.74 -29.58 -20.31
C VAL A 193 -34.12 -29.77 -20.95
N LEU A 194 -34.73 -28.71 -21.49
CA LEU A 194 -36.00 -28.78 -22.19
C LEU A 194 -35.90 -29.63 -23.46
N ALA A 195 -34.81 -29.50 -24.23
CA ALA A 195 -34.56 -30.33 -25.40
C ALA A 195 -34.42 -31.81 -25.01
N ALA A 196 -33.67 -32.12 -23.94
CA ALA A 196 -33.54 -33.48 -23.43
C ALA A 196 -34.88 -34.06 -22.95
N ALA A 197 -35.76 -33.25 -22.35
CA ALA A 197 -37.09 -33.67 -21.93
C ALA A 197 -38.01 -33.99 -23.12
N ILE A 198 -37.93 -33.22 -24.21
CA ILE A 198 -38.72 -33.43 -25.43
C ILE A 198 -38.19 -34.62 -26.26
N LEU A 199 -36.88 -34.86 -26.24
CA LEU A 199 -36.24 -35.95 -26.97
C LEU A 199 -36.23 -37.27 -26.20
N ARG A 200 -36.41 -37.26 -24.87
CA ARG A 200 -36.58 -38.49 -24.11
C ARG A 200 -37.80 -39.23 -24.66
N PRO A 201 -37.61 -40.39 -25.32
CA PRO A 201 -38.72 -41.23 -25.70
C PRO A 201 -39.42 -41.59 -24.39
N ARG A 202 -40.72 -41.32 -24.29
CA ARG A 202 -41.55 -41.96 -23.27
C ARG A 202 -41.53 -43.44 -23.61
N SER A 203 -40.55 -44.17 -23.08
CA SER A 203 -40.44 -45.61 -23.22
C SER A 203 -41.68 -46.23 -22.61
N ARG A 204 -42.64 -46.54 -23.48
CA ARG A 204 -43.53 -47.68 -23.32
C ARG A 204 -42.79 -48.91 -23.80
#